data_AF-A0A3A4PNF8-F1
#
_entry.id   AF-A0A3A4PNF8-F1
#
_cell.length_a   1.000
_cell.length_b   1.000
_cell.length_c   1.000
_cell.angle_alpha   90.00
_cell.angle_beta   90.00
_cell.angle_gamma   90.00
#
_symmetry.space_group_name_H-M   'P 1'
#
loop_
_entity.id
_entity.type
_entity.pdbx_description
1 polymer ?
#
loop_
_entity_poly.entity_id
_entity_poly.type
_entity_poly.pdbx_seq_one_letter_code
_entity_poly.pdbx_strand_id
1 'polypeptide(L)'
;MTGEELRELVELDPERFDAREHAALCWVRETLTRREGASRDTLERFERAFDERQRRHIVATMKAMYFFNLAGNTLDGWLRRMLGQREDAHEACVLSRD
;
A
#
# COMPACT_ATOMS: atom_id res chain seq x y z
N MET A 1 15.23 -1.15 6.70
CA MET A 1 14.61 -1.58 5.43
C MET A 1 15.54 -1.16 4.31
N THR A 2 16.09 -2.13 3.58
CA THR A 2 17.00 -1.88 2.45
C THR A 2 16.18 -1.53 1.20
N GLY A 3 16.83 -0.97 0.18
CA GLY A 3 16.15 -0.66 -1.09
C GLY A 3 15.61 -1.89 -1.82
N GLU A 4 16.22 -3.06 -1.58
CA GLU A 4 15.82 -4.34 -2.14
C GLU A 4 14.51 -4.84 -1.52
N GLU A 5 14.41 -4.83 -0.19
CA GLU A 5 13.20 -5.18 0.58
C GLU A 5 11.98 -4.34 0.16
N LEU A 6 12.20 -3.05 -0.15
CA LEU A 6 11.15 -2.16 -0.64
C LEU A 6 10.67 -2.53 -2.03
N ARG A 7 11.59 -2.86 -2.93
CA ARG A 7 11.26 -3.23 -4.31
C ARG A 7 10.43 -4.52 -4.35
N GLU A 8 10.81 -5.50 -3.56
CA GLU A 8 10.10 -6.78 -3.44
C GLU A 8 8.68 -6.60 -2.88
N LEU A 9 8.51 -5.70 -1.91
CA LEU A 9 7.21 -5.35 -1.35
C LEU A 9 6.32 -4.62 -2.38
N VAL A 10 6.92 -3.87 -3.31
CA VAL A 10 6.19 -3.22 -4.41
C VAL A 10 5.80 -4.24 -5.48
N GLU A 11 6.72 -5.14 -5.84
CA GLU A 11 6.50 -6.18 -6.84
C GLU A 11 5.52 -7.26 -6.33
N LEU A 12 5.43 -7.47 -5.01
CA LEU A 12 4.69 -8.56 -4.36
C LEU A 12 5.02 -9.92 -4.98
N ASP A 13 6.31 -10.24 -5.07
CA ASP A 13 6.79 -11.50 -5.63
C ASP A 13 6.25 -12.71 -4.82
N PRO A 14 5.42 -13.59 -5.42
CA PRO A 14 4.82 -14.71 -4.71
C PRO A 14 5.83 -15.75 -4.20
N GLU A 15 7.07 -15.77 -4.71
CA GLU A 15 8.11 -16.70 -4.22
C GLU A 15 8.74 -16.24 -2.90
N ARG A 16 8.52 -14.97 -2.52
CA ARG A 16 9.14 -14.35 -1.35
C ARG A 16 8.22 -14.23 -0.14
N PHE A 17 6.92 -14.40 -0.35
CA PHE A 17 5.91 -14.33 0.70
C PHE A 17 5.26 -15.69 0.84
N ASP A 18 4.84 -16.03 2.06
CA ASP A 18 3.96 -17.19 2.20
C ASP A 18 2.61 -16.92 1.49
N ALA A 19 1.93 -17.99 1.07
CA ALA A 19 0.71 -17.86 0.26
C ALA A 19 -0.39 -17.01 0.94
N ARG A 20 -0.41 -16.99 2.28
CA ARG A 20 -1.40 -16.29 3.08
C ARG A 20 -1.04 -14.81 3.19
N GLU A 21 0.21 -14.48 3.44
CA GLU A 21 0.75 -13.13 3.42
C GLU A 21 0.59 -12.50 2.03
N HIS A 22 0.98 -13.22 0.98
CA HIS A 22 0.81 -12.77 -0.40
C HIS A 22 -0.66 -12.46 -0.73
N ALA A 23 -1.60 -13.31 -0.29
CA ALA A 23 -3.03 -13.08 -0.47
C ALA A 23 -3.52 -11.80 0.24
N ALA A 24 -3.05 -11.54 1.47
CA ALA A 24 -3.38 -10.31 2.18
C ALA A 24 -2.79 -9.07 1.49
N LEU A 25 -1.53 -9.12 1.09
CA LEU A 25 -0.85 -7.99 0.46
C LEU A 25 -1.44 -7.66 -0.91
N CYS A 26 -1.77 -8.66 -1.73
CA CYS A 26 -2.46 -8.47 -3.00
C CYS A 26 -3.84 -7.83 -2.80
N TRP A 27 -4.61 -8.32 -1.82
CA TRP A 27 -5.90 -7.75 -1.49
C TRP A 27 -5.79 -6.29 -1.06
N VAL A 28 -4.91 -5.97 -0.11
CA VAL A 28 -4.68 -4.60 0.37
C VAL A 28 -4.27 -3.68 -0.79
N ARG A 29 -3.31 -4.11 -1.62
CA ARG A 29 -2.83 -3.33 -2.77
C ARG A 29 -3.98 -2.98 -3.71
N GLU A 30 -4.76 -3.98 -4.13
CA GLU A 30 -5.85 -3.72 -5.06
C GLU A 30 -6.97 -2.89 -4.44
N THR A 31 -7.32 -3.12 -3.17
CA THR A 31 -8.32 -2.33 -2.46
C THR A 31 -7.95 -0.85 -2.38
N LEU A 32 -6.66 -0.52 -2.26
CA LEU A 32 -6.20 0.87 -2.15
C LEU A 32 -5.91 1.54 -3.49
N THR A 33 -5.62 0.77 -4.54
CA THR A 33 -5.16 1.33 -5.83
C THR A 33 -6.18 1.25 -6.96
N ARG A 34 -7.18 0.35 -6.86
CA ARG A 34 -8.24 0.20 -7.86
C ARG A 34 -9.50 0.93 -7.41
N ARG A 35 -10.15 1.63 -8.34
CA ARG A 35 -11.40 2.35 -8.06
C ARG A 35 -12.54 1.41 -7.67
N GLU A 36 -12.57 0.23 -8.29
CA GLU A 36 -13.58 -0.81 -8.08
C GLU A 36 -13.26 -1.72 -6.88
N GLY A 37 -12.08 -1.55 -6.27
CA GLY A 37 -11.56 -2.42 -5.22
C GLY A 37 -10.86 -3.68 -5.75
N ALA A 38 -10.68 -4.66 -4.87
CA ALA A 38 -10.01 -5.91 -5.20
C ALA A 38 -10.82 -6.75 -6.21
N SER A 39 -10.12 -7.42 -7.12
CA SER A 39 -10.73 -8.35 -8.05
C SER A 39 -11.40 -9.50 -7.30
N ARG A 40 -12.38 -10.15 -7.94
CA ARG A 40 -13.07 -11.29 -7.35
C ARG A 40 -12.11 -12.43 -6.99
N ASP A 41 -11.14 -12.74 -7.84
CA ASP A 41 -10.15 -13.78 -7.58
C ASP A 41 -9.27 -13.43 -6.37
N THR A 42 -8.79 -12.19 -6.30
CA THR A 42 -8.01 -11.68 -5.16
C THR A 42 -8.82 -11.73 -3.85
N LEU A 43 -10.10 -11.34 -3.90
CA LEU A 43 -11.00 -11.43 -2.76
C LEU A 43 -11.21 -12.88 -2.33
N GLU A 44 -11.52 -13.79 -3.25
CA GLU A 44 -11.73 -15.21 -2.92
C GLU A 44 -10.48 -15.86 -2.29
N ARG A 45 -9.28 -15.53 -2.78
CA ARG A 45 -8.02 -16.01 -2.19
C ARG A 45 -7.83 -15.49 -0.77
N PHE A 46 -8.10 -14.20 -0.55
CA PHE A 46 -8.04 -13.59 0.77
C PHE A 46 -9.04 -14.23 1.74
N GLU A 47 -10.28 -14.44 1.32
CA GLU A 47 -11.33 -15.04 2.16
C GLU A 47 -11.08 -16.52 2.47
N ARG A 48 -10.44 -17.26 1.56
CA ARG A 48 -10.01 -18.65 1.82
C ARG A 48 -8.82 -18.71 2.78
N ALA A 49 -7.92 -17.72 2.74
CA ALA A 49 -6.69 -17.71 3.53
C ALA A 49 -6.88 -17.21 4.98
N PHE A 50 -7.97 -16.50 5.27
CA PHE A 50 -8.20 -15.87 6.57
C PHE A 50 -9.62 -16.06 7.07
N ASP A 51 -9.75 -16.39 8.35
CA ASP A 51 -11.05 -16.38 9.00
C ASP A 51 -11.63 -14.96 9.14
N GLU A 52 -12.91 -14.88 9.45
CA GLU A 52 -13.63 -13.60 9.60
C GLU A 52 -12.98 -12.64 10.61
N ARG A 53 -12.45 -13.15 11.74
CA ARG A 53 -11.82 -12.29 12.76
C ARG A 53 -10.50 -11.73 12.25
N GLN A 54 -9.69 -12.56 11.61
CA GLN A 54 -8.42 -12.17 11.02
C GLN A 54 -8.61 -11.15 9.89
N ARG A 55 -9.62 -11.36 9.02
CA ARG A 55 -9.98 -10.39 7.98
C ARG A 55 -10.30 -9.02 8.56
N ARG A 56 -11.08 -8.95 9.64
CA ARG A 56 -11.37 -7.69 10.33
C ARG A 56 -10.12 -7.01 10.88
N HIS A 57 -9.17 -7.76 11.44
CA HIS A 57 -7.90 -7.18 11.89
C HIS A 57 -7.09 -6.61 10.72
N ILE A 58 -6.99 -7.33 9.60
CA ILE A 58 -6.27 -6.86 8.41
C ILE A 58 -6.90 -5.58 7.86
N VAL A 59 -8.23 -5.53 7.77
CA VAL A 59 -8.97 -4.32 7.35
C VAL A 59 -8.70 -3.15 8.30
N ALA A 60 -8.71 -3.39 9.61
CA ALA A 60 -8.45 -2.35 10.61
C ALA A 60 -7.01 -1.81 10.50
N THR A 61 -6.02 -2.71 10.38
CA THR A 61 -4.61 -2.34 10.18
C THR A 61 -4.42 -1.54 8.90
N MET A 62 -4.97 -2.00 7.77
CA MET A 62 -4.92 -1.30 6.49
C MET A 62 -5.47 0.13 6.62
N LYS A 63 -6.65 0.29 7.23
CA LYS A 63 -7.28 1.61 7.42
C LYS A 63 -6.46 2.50 8.35
N ALA A 64 -5.89 1.95 9.42
CA ALA A 64 -5.04 2.70 10.33
C ALA A 64 -3.77 3.20 9.61
N MET A 65 -3.09 2.34 8.85
CA MET A 65 -1.92 2.73 8.06
C MET A 65 -2.27 3.80 7.03
N TYR A 66 -3.38 3.65 6.30
CA TYR A 66 -3.85 4.68 5.37
C TYR A 66 -4.09 6.02 6.06
N PHE A 67 -4.76 6.01 7.21
CA PHE A 67 -5.02 7.22 8.00
C PHE A 67 -3.73 7.89 8.46
N PHE A 68 -2.78 7.14 9.02
CA PHE A 68 -1.50 7.70 9.47
C PHE A 68 -0.65 8.21 8.31
N ASN A 69 -0.65 7.51 7.16
CA ASN A 69 0.04 7.98 5.96
C ASN A 69 -0.54 9.31 5.46
N LEU A 70 -1.88 9.42 5.41
CA LEU A 70 -2.54 10.66 5.01
C LEU A 70 -2.28 11.79 6.01
N ALA A 71 -2.37 11.52 7.30
CA ALA A 71 -2.10 12.50 8.36
C ALA A 71 -0.64 12.98 8.31
N GLY A 72 0.31 12.07 8.15
CA GLY A 72 1.74 12.39 8.03
C GLY A 72 2.02 13.27 6.81
N ASN A 73 1.53 12.89 5.63
CA ASN A 73 1.70 13.67 4.41
C ASN A 73 1.04 15.05 4.49
N THR A 74 -0.13 15.14 5.14
CA THR A 74 -0.84 16.41 5.32
C THR A 74 -0.08 17.33 6.29
N LEU A 75 0.43 16.78 7.40
CA LEU A 75 1.20 17.53 8.39
C LEU A 75 2.54 18.00 7.82
N ASP A 76 3.26 17.16 7.08
CA ASP A 76 4.50 17.53 6.40
C ASP A 76 4.27 18.65 5.37
N GLY A 77 3.24 18.52 4.53
CA GLY A 77 2.85 19.58 3.58
C GLY A 77 2.50 20.90 4.28
N TRP A 78 1.77 20.83 5.41
CA TRP A 78 1.44 22.02 6.21
C TRP A 78 2.67 22.65 6.87
N LEU A 79 3.58 21.83 7.43
CA LEU A 79 4.84 22.29 8.02
C LEU A 79 5.75 22.95 6.99
N ARG A 80 5.92 22.36 5.81
CA ARG A 80 6.71 22.96 4.71
C ARG A 80 6.12 24.30 4.27
N ARG A 81 4.79 24.39 4.17
CA ARG A 81 4.07 25.63 3.83
C ARG A 81 4.24 26.71 4.90
N MET A 82 4.19 26.33 6.18
CA MET A 82 4.44 27.22 7.32
C MET A 82 5.89 27.72 7.37
N LEU A 83 6.86 26.86 7.03
CA LEU A 83 8.29 27.18 7.02
C LEU A 83 8.73 27.90 5.74
N GLY A 84 7.82 28.21 4.81
CA GLY A 84 8.11 28.94 3.57
C GLY A 84 8.97 28.15 2.58
N GLN A 85 9.10 26.83 2.75
CA GLN A 85 9.79 25.97 1.78
C GLN A 85 8.89 25.79 0.57
N ARG A 86 9.36 26.28 -0.58
CA ARG A 86 8.68 26.16 -1.87
C ARG A 86 8.62 24.69 -2.25
N GLU A 87 7.47 24.25 -2.77
CA GLU A 87 7.32 22.92 -3.37
C GLU A 87 8.29 22.83 -4.55
N ASP A 88 9.47 22.23 -4.35
CA ASP A 88 10.18 21.63 -5.47
C ASP A 88 9.27 20.52 -5.96
N ALA A 89 8.63 20.79 -7.10
CA ALA A 89 7.88 19.80 -7.83
C ALA A 89 8.80 18.58 -7.97
N HIS A 90 8.52 17.53 -7.21
CA HIS A 90 9.12 16.23 -7.43
C HIS A 90 8.84 15.94 -8.90
N GLU A 91 9.90 16.02 -9.72
CA GLU A 91 9.88 15.55 -11.09
C GLU A 91 9.20 14.19 -11.04
N ALA A 92 8.03 14.12 -11.68
CA ALA A 92 7.39 12.85 -11.96
C ALA A 92 8.49 11.97 -12.53
N CYS A 93 8.80 10.88 -11.84
CA CYS A 93 9.75 9.88 -12.31
C CYS A 93 9.28 9.50 -13.72
N VAL A 94 9.92 10.07 -14.73
CA VAL A 94 9.72 9.73 -16.13
C VAL A 94 10.30 8.33 -16.22
N LEU A 95 9.45 7.32 -16.06
CA LEU A 95 9.70 5.99 -16.58
C LEU A 95 9.76 6.13 -18.10
N SER A 96 10.93 6.59 -18.57
CA SER A 96 11.34 6.49 -19.95
C SER A 96 11.37 5.00 -20.27
N ARG A 97 10.41 4.61 -21.12
CA ARG A 97 10.50 3.45 -22.00
C ARG A 97 11.89 3.41 -22.62
N ASP A 98 12.53 2.27 -22.51
CA ASP A 98 13.26 1.62 -23.59
C ASP A 98 12.81 0.15 -23.66
#